data_AF-A0A1M4ND88-F1
#
_entry.id   AF-A0A1M4ND88-F1
#
_cell.length_a   1.000
_cell.length_b   1.000
_cell.length_c   1.000
_cell.angle_alpha   90.00
_cell.angle_beta   90.00
_cell.angle_gamma   90.00
#
_symmetry.space_group_name_H-M   'P 1'
#
loop_
_entity.id
_entity.type
_entity.pdbx_description
1 polymer ?
#
loop_
_entity_poly.entity_id
_entity_poly.type
_entity_poly.pdbx_seq_one_letter_code
_entity_poly.pdbx_strand_id
1 'polypeptide(L)'
;MKNNIDELSNLKEFADSVNAQYICKLPSLVGNALNNIENMFEVKEYKEIRKKIFNFTAKRETLMVDTPRCMAWHYGPCIDVTGEIRECYTSAFTPENRVGNVREKSLRELVKDKNRKSDVCCNDFCPVKTRINKEFEAKGMDKLWKICDDNCKSKERLAGY
;
A
#
# COMPACT_ATOMS: atom_id res chain seq x y z
N MET A 1 -9.74 -7.00 7.08
CA MET A 1 -9.63 -8.24 7.87
C MET A 1 -10.99 -8.87 7.86
N LYS A 2 -11.09 -10.20 7.95
CA LYS A 2 -12.40 -10.88 7.90
C LYS A 2 -13.29 -10.43 9.06
N ASN A 3 -12.68 -10.17 10.21
CA ASN A 3 -13.37 -10.05 11.50
C ASN A 3 -14.28 -8.81 11.67
N ASN A 4 -14.14 -7.77 10.84
CA ASN A 4 -14.87 -6.50 11.02
C ASN A 4 -15.62 -6.01 9.78
N ILE A 5 -15.79 -6.87 8.77
CA ILE A 5 -16.45 -6.46 7.52
C ILE A 5 -17.96 -6.24 7.67
N ASP A 6 -18.57 -6.83 8.69
CA ASP A 6 -20.01 -6.69 8.95
C ASP A 6 -20.32 -5.46 9.82
N GLU A 7 -19.30 -4.79 10.35
CA GLU A 7 -19.42 -3.55 11.12
C GLU A 7 -19.38 -2.28 10.24
N LEU A 8 -19.23 -2.41 8.92
CA LEU A 8 -19.03 -1.27 8.01
C LEU A 8 -20.16 -0.23 8.10
N SER A 9 -21.43 -0.66 8.26
CA SER A 9 -22.56 0.26 8.40
C SER A 9 -22.46 1.03 9.72
N ASN A 10 -22.29 0.31 10.83
CA ASN A 10 -22.22 0.91 12.17
C ASN A 10 -21.06 1.91 12.28
N LEU A 11 -19.89 1.57 11.71
CA LEU A 11 -18.73 2.47 11.70
C LEU A 11 -18.97 3.73 10.86
N LYS A 12 -19.66 3.59 9.73
CA LYS A 12 -20.03 4.74 8.89
C LYS A 12 -21.02 5.64 9.62
N GLU A 13 -22.08 5.07 10.19
CA GLU A 13 -23.10 5.81 10.95
C GLU A 13 -22.49 6.55 12.14
N PHE A 14 -21.59 5.90 12.87
CA PHE A 14 -20.85 6.53 13.95
C PHE A 14 -20.01 7.72 13.44
N ALA A 15 -19.23 7.52 12.38
CA ALA A 15 -18.40 8.59 11.81
C ALA A 15 -19.26 9.78 11.34
N ASP A 16 -20.36 9.52 10.63
CA ASP A 16 -21.30 10.55 10.19
C ASP A 16 -21.88 11.32 11.40
N SER A 17 -22.22 10.62 12.50
CA SER A 17 -22.80 11.23 13.71
C SER A 17 -21.86 12.24 14.39
N VAL A 18 -20.56 12.09 14.21
CA VAL A 18 -19.53 13.00 14.76
C VAL A 18 -18.93 13.92 13.69
N ASN A 19 -19.55 14.01 12.51
CA ASN A 19 -19.05 14.77 11.35
C ASN A 19 -17.61 14.37 10.94
N ALA A 20 -17.24 13.11 11.11
CA ALA A 20 -15.97 12.56 10.69
C ALA A 20 -16.07 11.92 9.30
N GLN A 21 -14.96 11.99 8.56
CA GLN A 21 -14.85 11.30 7.28
C GLN A 21 -14.47 9.83 7.48
N TYR A 22 -15.36 8.92 7.08
CA TYR A 22 -15.08 7.49 7.09
C TYR A 22 -14.49 7.01 5.76
N ILE A 23 -13.36 6.30 5.83
CA ILE A 23 -12.71 5.66 4.68
C ILE A 23 -12.42 4.21 5.05
N CYS A 24 -13.07 3.27 4.38
CA CYS A 24 -12.75 1.86 4.52
C CYS A 24 -11.79 1.41 3.42
N LYS A 25 -10.85 0.56 3.82
CA LYS A 25 -9.74 0.08 2.98
C LYS A 25 -9.64 -1.42 3.11
N LEU A 26 -9.27 -2.07 2.01
CA LEU A 26 -8.84 -3.47 2.09
C LEU A 26 -7.46 -3.50 2.77
N PRO A 27 -7.25 -4.35 3.79
CA PRO A 27 -5.93 -4.46 4.41
C PRO A 27 -4.88 -4.81 3.36
N SER A 28 -3.74 -4.13 3.42
CA SER A 28 -2.58 -4.51 2.61
C SER A 28 -1.85 -5.66 3.30
N LEU A 29 -1.55 -6.73 2.56
CA LEU A 29 -0.73 -7.85 3.02
C LEU A 29 0.75 -7.43 3.04
N VAL A 30 1.11 -6.66 4.06
CA VAL A 30 2.46 -6.11 4.28
C VAL A 30 2.80 -6.17 5.77
N GLY A 31 4.09 -6.26 6.10
CA GLY A 31 4.55 -6.31 7.51
C GLY A 31 3.93 -7.48 8.27
N ASN A 32 3.44 -7.23 9.49
CA ASN A 32 2.84 -8.26 10.35
C ASN A 32 1.57 -8.92 9.77
N ALA A 33 0.93 -8.32 8.76
CA ALA A 33 -0.19 -8.97 8.06
C ALA A 33 0.25 -10.27 7.37
N LEU A 34 1.52 -10.39 6.98
CA LEU A 34 2.09 -11.62 6.41
C LEU A 34 2.18 -12.77 7.43
N ASN A 35 2.19 -12.45 8.73
CA ASN A 35 2.20 -13.45 9.81
C ASN A 35 0.78 -13.83 10.27
N ASN A 36 -0.26 -13.20 9.70
CA ASN A 36 -1.67 -13.37 10.09
C ASN A 36 -2.55 -13.57 8.84
N ILE A 37 -2.06 -14.33 7.87
CA ILE A 37 -2.70 -14.48 6.55
C ILE A 37 -4.10 -15.10 6.67
N GLU A 38 -4.31 -15.99 7.63
CA GLU A 38 -5.59 -16.63 7.94
C GLU A 38 -6.71 -15.63 8.27
N ASN A 39 -6.34 -14.49 8.87
CA ASN A 39 -7.24 -13.39 9.21
C ASN A 39 -7.53 -12.44 8.02
N MET A 40 -6.83 -12.64 6.90
CA MET A 40 -6.97 -11.86 5.69
C MET A 40 -7.90 -12.55 4.69
N PHE A 41 -8.53 -11.74 3.83
CA PHE A 41 -9.28 -12.27 2.69
C PHE A 41 -8.32 -12.97 1.72
N GLU A 42 -8.82 -13.99 1.04
CA GLU A 42 -8.10 -14.60 -0.07
C GLU A 42 -8.11 -13.66 -1.28
N VAL A 43 -7.08 -13.74 -2.12
CA VAL A 43 -6.94 -12.87 -3.30
C VAL A 43 -8.18 -12.95 -4.20
N LYS A 44 -8.78 -14.14 -4.35
CA LYS A 44 -9.98 -14.35 -5.16
C LYS A 44 -11.21 -13.57 -4.65
N GLU A 45 -11.25 -13.27 -3.35
CA GLU A 45 -12.35 -12.53 -2.72
C GLU A 45 -12.21 -11.02 -2.90
N TYR A 46 -11.01 -10.51 -3.21
CA TYR A 46 -10.69 -9.08 -3.15
C TYR A 46 -11.62 -8.20 -3.99
N LYS A 47 -12.03 -8.69 -5.17
CA LYS A 47 -12.92 -7.94 -6.07
C LYS A 47 -14.28 -7.68 -5.43
N GLU A 48 -14.89 -8.70 -4.82
CA GLU A 48 -16.19 -8.59 -4.19
C GLU A 48 -16.13 -7.80 -2.88
N ILE A 49 -15.08 -8.00 -2.08
CA ILE A 49 -14.87 -7.23 -0.86
C ILE A 49 -14.67 -5.73 -1.17
N ARG A 50 -13.92 -5.40 -2.22
CA ARG A 50 -13.76 -4.00 -2.67
C ARG A 50 -15.09 -3.36 -3.05
N LYS A 51 -15.95 -4.07 -3.78
CA LYS A 51 -17.31 -3.57 -4.10
C LYS A 51 -18.12 -3.32 -2.83
N LYS A 52 -18.10 -4.25 -1.87
CA LYS A 52 -18.81 -4.08 -0.58
C LYS A 52 -18.30 -2.82 0.15
N ILE A 53 -16.98 -2.67 0.30
CA ILE A 53 -16.36 -1.52 0.97
C ILE A 53 -16.68 -0.19 0.27
N PHE A 54 -16.73 -0.17 -1.06
CA PHE A 54 -16.96 1.04 -1.84
C PHE A 54 -18.31 1.70 -1.54
N ASN A 55 -19.31 0.93 -1.10
CA ASN A 55 -20.62 1.46 -0.72
C ASN A 55 -20.61 2.25 0.60
N PHE A 56 -19.57 2.09 1.43
CA PHE A 56 -19.51 2.71 2.76
C PHE A 56 -18.44 3.80 2.86
N THR A 57 -17.45 3.83 1.97
CA THR A 57 -16.37 4.81 2.01
C THR A 57 -16.83 6.18 1.49
N ALA A 58 -16.58 7.26 2.24
CA ALA A 58 -16.97 8.62 1.83
C ALA A 58 -16.12 9.17 0.67
N LYS A 59 -14.91 8.65 0.48
CA LYS A 59 -14.02 8.96 -0.65
C LYS A 59 -13.11 7.78 -0.99
N ARG A 60 -12.44 7.87 -2.15
CA ARG A 60 -11.36 6.94 -2.50
C ARG A 60 -10.18 7.08 -1.55
N GLU A 61 -9.39 6.01 -1.42
CA GLU A 61 -8.22 6.01 -0.52
C GLU A 61 -7.26 7.17 -0.84
N THR A 62 -6.81 7.89 0.19
CA THR A 62 -6.01 9.14 0.14
C THR A 62 -4.72 9.08 -0.69
N LEU A 63 -4.27 7.89 -1.10
CA LEU A 63 -3.03 7.68 -1.85
C LEU A 63 -3.27 7.19 -3.29
N MET A 64 -4.52 6.99 -3.71
CA MET A 64 -4.86 6.71 -5.10
C MET A 64 -5.19 8.01 -5.81
N VAL A 65 -4.31 8.42 -6.72
CA VAL A 65 -4.52 9.55 -7.63
C VAL A 65 -4.85 9.02 -9.03
N ASP A 66 -5.35 9.88 -9.91
CA ASP A 66 -5.57 9.59 -11.33
C ASP A 66 -4.27 9.38 -12.14
N THR A 67 -3.16 9.04 -11.46
CA THR A 67 -1.92 8.60 -12.10
C THR A 67 -1.61 7.19 -11.61
N PRO A 68 -1.06 6.30 -12.46
CA PRO A 68 -0.73 4.93 -12.07
C PRO A 68 0.53 4.90 -11.18
N ARG A 69 0.56 5.67 -10.09
CA ARG A 69 1.69 5.81 -9.18
C ARG A 69 1.22 5.88 -7.74
N CYS A 70 1.89 5.13 -6.86
CA CYS A 70 1.69 5.28 -5.43
C CYS A 70 2.33 6.58 -4.94
N MET A 71 1.50 7.57 -4.59
CA MET A 71 1.96 8.90 -4.15
C MET A 71 2.76 8.90 -2.86
N ALA A 72 2.72 7.82 -2.07
CA ALA A 72 3.58 7.68 -0.90
C ALA A 72 5.08 7.80 -1.23
N TRP A 73 5.47 7.48 -2.47
CA TRP A 73 6.84 7.66 -2.94
C TRP A 73 7.17 9.10 -3.34
N HIS A 74 6.15 9.94 -3.55
CA HIS A 74 6.27 11.33 -3.98
C HIS A 74 6.08 12.33 -2.84
N TYR A 75 5.37 11.98 -1.77
CA TYR A 75 5.12 12.89 -0.65
C TYR A 75 6.33 13.13 0.26
N GLY A 76 7.37 12.31 0.16
CA GLY A 76 8.62 12.49 0.89
C GLY A 76 9.18 11.20 1.48
N PRO A 77 10.32 11.28 2.19
CA PRO A 77 10.88 10.13 2.88
C PRO A 77 10.00 9.74 4.08
N CYS A 78 9.81 8.44 4.27
CA CYS A 78 9.24 7.91 5.51
C CYS A 78 10.39 7.70 6.50
N ILE A 79 10.24 8.20 7.73
CA ILE A 79 11.23 8.06 8.81
C ILE A 79 10.56 7.31 9.94
N ASP A 80 11.21 6.28 10.48
CA ASP A 80 10.66 5.56 11.65
C ASP A 80 11.01 6.24 12.98
N VAL A 81 10.51 5.66 14.07
CA VAL A 81 10.70 6.18 15.44
C VAL A 81 12.16 6.22 15.88
N THR A 82 13.05 5.46 15.22
CA THR A 82 14.49 5.44 15.51
C THR A 82 15.27 6.47 14.68
N GLY A 83 14.60 7.12 13.73
CA GLY A 83 15.20 8.08 12.80
C GLY A 83 15.68 7.44 11.49
N GLU A 84 15.44 6.14 11.26
CA GLU A 84 15.85 5.45 10.05
C GLU A 84 14.93 5.80 8.87
N ILE A 85 15.54 6.05 7.71
CA ILE A 85 14.81 6.22 6.46
C ILE A 85 14.27 4.86 6.01
N ARG A 86 12.96 4.80 5.77
CA ARG A 86 12.25 3.62 5.29
C ARG A 86 12.12 3.63 3.77
N GLU A 87 11.98 2.44 3.22
CA GLU A 87 11.65 2.22 1.80
C GLU A 87 10.28 2.87 1.49
N CYS A 88 9.28 2.52 2.31
CA CYS A 88 7.92 3.06 2.27
C CYS A 88 7.34 3.05 3.71
N TYR A 89 6.19 3.69 3.93
CA TYR A 89 5.51 3.66 5.23
C TYR A 89 5.17 2.23 5.70
N THR A 90 5.03 1.28 4.78
CA THR A 90 4.75 -0.14 5.08
C THR A 90 5.98 -1.06 5.05
N SER A 91 7.14 -0.58 4.61
CA SER A 91 8.31 -1.43 4.36
C SER A 91 9.61 -0.76 4.77
N ALA A 92 10.46 -1.49 5.49
CA ALA A 92 11.83 -1.07 5.78
C ALA A 92 12.75 -1.44 4.61
N PHE A 93 13.88 -0.73 4.47
CA PHE A 93 14.96 -1.23 3.62
C PHE A 93 15.55 -2.51 4.22
N THR A 94 16.07 -3.39 3.35
CA THR A 94 16.92 -4.50 3.81
C THR A 94 18.24 -3.94 4.38
N PRO A 95 18.95 -4.67 5.26
CA PRO A 95 20.22 -4.20 5.82
C PRO A 95 21.23 -3.77 4.75
N GLU A 96 21.29 -4.48 3.63
CA GLU A 96 22.20 -4.22 2.51
C GLU A 96 21.81 -2.95 1.74
N ASN A 97 20.53 -2.59 1.78
CA ASN A 97 19.97 -1.42 1.10
C ASN A 97 19.66 -0.25 2.03
N ARG A 98 20.09 -0.29 3.30
CA ARG A 98 19.87 0.78 4.28
C ARG A 98 20.28 2.16 3.73
N VAL A 99 19.40 3.15 3.84
CA VAL A 99 19.69 4.54 3.39
C VAL A 99 20.44 5.34 4.46
N GLY A 100 20.02 5.22 5.73
CA GLY A 100 20.68 5.86 6.87
C GLY A 100 19.71 6.51 7.84
N ASN A 101 20.28 7.13 8.88
CA ASN A 101 19.54 7.78 9.96
C ASN A 101 19.61 9.32 9.86
N VAL A 102 18.50 10.00 10.17
CA VAL A 102 18.43 11.48 10.21
C VAL A 102 19.30 12.12 11.29
N ARG A 103 19.76 11.35 12.28
CA ARG A 103 20.70 11.82 13.31
C ARG A 103 22.16 11.84 12.83
N GLU A 104 22.47 11.14 11.74
CA GLU A 104 23.83 10.92 11.25
C GLU A 104 24.12 11.74 9.98
N LYS A 105 23.09 11.99 9.16
CA LYS A 105 23.20 12.63 7.85
C LYS A 105 22.15 13.71 7.66
N SER A 106 22.42 14.66 6.77
CA SER A 106 21.41 15.65 6.40
C SER A 106 20.24 14.99 5.67
N LEU A 107 19.01 15.50 5.89
CA LEU A 107 17.83 15.01 5.18
C LEU A 107 17.99 15.10 3.66
N ARG A 108 18.70 16.13 3.17
CA ARG A 108 19.00 16.31 1.75
C ARG A 108 19.80 15.13 1.17
N GLU A 109 20.81 14.67 1.88
CA GLU A 109 21.63 13.52 1.46
C GLU A 109 20.82 12.23 1.52
N LEU A 110 20.07 12.03 2.61
CA LEU A 110 19.21 10.87 2.80
C LEU A 110 18.15 10.74 1.69
N VAL A 111 17.54 11.85 1.26
CA VAL A 111 16.58 11.85 0.15
C VAL A 111 17.27 11.50 -1.18
N LYS A 112 18.47 12.03 -1.44
CA LYS A 112 19.23 11.67 -2.64
C LYS A 112 19.59 10.18 -2.64
N ASP A 113 20.06 9.66 -1.53
CA ASP A 113 20.40 8.24 -1.37
C ASP A 113 19.17 7.35 -1.55
N LYS A 114 18.03 7.72 -0.94
CA LYS A 114 16.74 7.03 -1.13
C LYS A 114 16.34 6.97 -2.60
N ASN A 115 16.38 8.10 -3.31
CA ASN A 115 15.96 8.17 -4.71
C ASN A 115 16.91 7.41 -5.65
N ARG A 116 18.18 7.24 -5.28
CA ARG A 116 19.13 6.39 -6.04
C ARG A 116 18.86 4.91 -5.83
N LYS A 117 18.52 4.50 -4.60
CA LYS A 117 18.29 3.09 -4.26
C LYS A 117 16.90 2.59 -4.62
N SER A 118 15.92 3.46 -4.49
CA SER A 118 14.53 3.20 -4.85
C SER A 118 14.19 4.05 -6.05
N ASP A 119 14.35 3.47 -7.24
CA ASP A 119 13.94 4.13 -8.47
C ASP A 119 12.42 4.27 -8.47
N VAL A 120 11.93 5.50 -8.34
CA VAL A 120 10.52 5.84 -8.53
C VAL A 120 10.25 5.89 -10.04
N CYS A 121 10.58 4.80 -10.73
CA CYS A 121 10.43 4.65 -12.16
C CYS A 121 8.94 4.45 -12.50
N CYS A 122 8.53 5.08 -13.60
CA CYS A 122 7.15 5.18 -14.07
C CYS A 122 6.45 3.85 -14.39
N ASN A 123 7.19 2.73 -14.39
CA ASN A 123 6.72 1.43 -14.85
C ASN A 123 6.29 0.51 -13.70
N ASP A 124 6.44 0.93 -12.44
CA ASP A 124 5.96 0.18 -11.27
C ASP A 124 5.06 1.05 -10.38
N PHE A 125 3.77 0.68 -10.30
CA PHE A 125 2.80 1.37 -9.46
C PHE A 125 3.22 1.38 -7.98
N CYS A 126 3.87 0.32 -7.49
CA CYS A 126 4.37 0.21 -6.12
C CYS A 126 5.49 -0.86 -5.99
N PRO A 127 6.77 -0.44 -5.89
CA PRO A 127 7.91 -1.36 -5.77
C PRO A 127 7.81 -2.38 -4.63
N VAL A 128 7.26 -1.97 -3.48
CA VAL A 128 7.02 -2.88 -2.34
C VAL A 128 6.08 -4.01 -2.73
N LYS A 129 4.99 -3.67 -3.41
CA LYS A 129 3.99 -4.65 -3.85
C LYS A 129 4.56 -5.60 -4.90
N THR A 130 5.33 -5.07 -5.85
CA THR A 130 6.03 -5.88 -6.85
C THR A 130 7.00 -6.87 -6.22
N ARG A 131 7.80 -6.43 -5.24
CA ARG A 131 8.70 -7.32 -4.49
C ARG A 131 7.93 -8.40 -3.72
N ILE A 132 6.87 -8.04 -3.00
CA ILE A 132 6.05 -9.00 -2.24
C ILE A 132 5.42 -10.04 -3.17
N ASN A 133 4.94 -9.64 -4.35
CA ASN A 133 4.45 -10.60 -5.34
C ASN A 133 5.53 -11.62 -5.73
N LYS A 134 6.75 -11.17 -5.99
CA LYS A 134 7.88 -12.07 -6.30
C LYS A 134 8.18 -13.03 -5.13
N GLU A 135 8.11 -12.54 -3.90
CA GLU A 135 8.28 -13.38 -2.69
C GLU A 135 7.15 -14.41 -2.53
N PHE A 136 5.91 -14.07 -2.90
CA PHE A 136 4.76 -14.97 -2.87
C PHE A 136 4.88 -16.06 -3.93
N GLU A 137 5.26 -15.69 -5.16
CA GLU A 137 5.52 -16.64 -6.24
C GLU A 137 6.62 -17.63 -5.87
N ALA A 138 7.71 -17.15 -5.26
CA ALA A 138 8.80 -18.00 -4.77
C ALA A 138 8.33 -19.01 -3.68
N LYS A 139 7.23 -18.72 -3.00
CA LYS A 139 6.60 -19.59 -1.99
C LYS A 139 5.46 -20.44 -2.56
N GLY A 140 5.19 -20.40 -3.87
CA GLY A 140 4.09 -21.11 -4.50
C GLY A 140 2.70 -20.54 -4.15
N MET A 141 2.63 -19.28 -3.76
CA MET A 141 1.38 -18.59 -3.40
C MET A 141 0.87 -17.71 -4.54
N ASP A 142 -0.44 -17.48 -4.58
CA ASP A 142 -1.05 -16.57 -5.55
C ASP A 142 -0.54 -15.13 -5.39
N LYS A 143 -0.32 -14.45 -6.51
CA LYS A 143 0.03 -13.02 -6.51
C LYS A 143 -1.10 -12.20 -5.89
N LEU A 144 -0.75 -11.29 -5.00
CA LEU A 144 -1.69 -10.42 -4.29
C LEU A 144 -2.34 -9.36 -5.17
N TRP A 145 -1.63 -8.98 -6.24
CA TRP A 145 -2.06 -7.98 -7.20
C TRP A 145 -1.71 -8.46 -8.60
N LYS A 146 -2.70 -8.45 -9.49
CA LYS A 146 -2.46 -8.52 -10.93
C LYS A 146 -2.00 -7.14 -11.36
N ILE A 147 -0.70 -6.99 -11.64
CA ILE A 147 -0.24 -5.85 -12.43
C ILE A 147 -0.90 -6.05 -13.79
N CYS A 148 -1.74 -5.11 -14.21
CA CYS A 148 -2.36 -5.19 -15.53
C CYS A 148 -1.23 -5.19 -16.56
N ASP A 149 -1.12 -6.24 -17.37
CA ASP A 149 -0.13 -6.32 -18.44
C ASP A 149 -0.25 -5.10 -19.36
N ASP A 150 0.82 -4.79 -20.12
CA ASP A 150 0.94 -3.56 -20.91
C ASP A 150 -0.23 -3.29 -21.87
N ASN A 151 -1.03 -4.31 -22.20
CA ASN A 151 -2.21 -4.25 -23.07
C ASN A 151 -3.54 -3.87 -22.38
N CYS A 152 -3.53 -3.60 -21.07
CA CYS A 152 -4.71 -3.19 -20.31
C CYS A 152 -5.04 -1.70 -20.58
N LYS A 153 -6.27 -1.41 -21.01
CA LYS A 153 -6.70 -0.06 -21.44
C LYS A 153 -6.48 0.92 -20.28
N SER A 154 -6.00 2.13 -20.56
CA SER A 154 -5.60 3.13 -19.54
C SER A 154 -6.64 3.43 -18.45
N LYS A 155 -7.93 3.25 -18.74
CA LYS A 155 -9.02 3.37 -17.75
C LYS A 155 -9.04 2.25 -16.69
N GLU A 156 -8.53 1.07 -17.02
CA GLU A 156 -8.37 -0.07 -16.10
C GLU A 156 -7.04 0.01 -15.32
N ARG A 157 -6.04 0.75 -15.83
CA ARG A 157 -4.79 1.03 -15.09
C ARG A 157 -4.97 1.93 -13.87
N LEU A 158 -5.95 2.85 -13.93
CA LEU A 158 -6.18 3.88 -12.90
C LEU A 158 -6.97 3.39 -11.69
N ALA A 159 -7.37 2.14 -11.77
CA ALA A 159 -8.54 1.70 -11.07
C ALA A 159 -8.23 0.22 -10.87
N GLY A 160 -7.60 -0.14 -9.75
CA GLY A 160 -7.36 -1.55 -9.41
C GLY A 160 -8.70 -2.30 -9.24
N TYR A 161 -9.38 -2.58 -10.35
CA TYR A 161 -10.66 -3.25 -10.52
C TYR A 161 -10.50 -4.40 -11.51
#